data_AF-A0AAI9ID20-F1
#
_entry.id   AF-A0AAI9ID20-F1
#
_cell.length_a   1.000
_cell.length_b   1.000
_cell.length_c   1.000
_cell.angle_alpha   90.00
_cell.angle_beta   90.00
_cell.angle_gamma   90.00
#
_symmetry.space_group_name_H-M   'P 1'
#
loop_
_entity.id
_entity.type
_entity.pdbx_description
1 polymer ?
#
loop_
_entity_poly.entity_id
_entity_poly.type
_entity_poly.pdbx_seq_one_letter_code
_entity_poly.pdbx_strand_id
1 'polypeptide(L)'
;MPAPQSLTTTRRVLCPEADCEAGYNLKAAFPDFPQVLQQWQQATAAIAGTLLTEADIAYGSGPLQRFDFYRADGGERPLLVFIHGGYWQGGDKQDIGFIAAPYVQAGISVAVINYSLAPQARIEDMVDEVHACLASIRGMAHKLQIDPARISLMGHSAGGHLAAFVAAQLAAQVGAQAVQAVFAISGVFDLVPLIPTSLNRALTLDVARADALSPVLQAGPASTRVHTIIGEQETVQFHLQAAVMANCWSQVVAHHVVPQTHHYTVLFPLADAASPVCQAVIREMLG
;
A
#
# COMPACT_ATOMS: atom_id res chain seq x y z
N MET A 1 19.06 -40.99 5.14
CA MET A 1 18.15 -39.89 4.76
C MET A 1 18.37 -38.77 5.76
N PRO A 2 18.80 -37.57 5.34
CA PRO A 2 18.94 -36.47 6.27
C PRO A 2 17.54 -36.00 6.71
N ALA A 3 17.40 -35.72 8.01
CA ALA A 3 16.16 -35.23 8.61
C ALA A 3 15.74 -33.88 7.99
N PRO A 4 14.44 -33.57 7.90
CA PRO A 4 13.98 -32.26 7.49
C PRO A 4 14.53 -31.22 8.46
N GLN A 5 15.37 -30.31 7.96
CA GLN A 5 15.75 -29.12 8.71
C GLN A 5 14.47 -28.36 9.03
N SER A 6 14.23 -28.14 10.31
CA SER A 6 13.24 -27.18 10.79
C SER A 6 13.49 -25.85 10.08
N LEU A 7 12.59 -25.47 9.18
CA LEU A 7 12.49 -24.10 8.70
C LEU A 7 12.18 -23.26 9.93
N THR A 8 13.20 -22.67 10.56
CA THR A 8 12.99 -21.55 11.46
C THR A 8 12.21 -20.52 10.65
N THR A 9 10.97 -20.27 11.04
CA THR A 9 10.09 -19.24 10.48
C THR A 9 10.67 -17.88 10.82
N THR A 10 11.75 -17.51 10.12
CA THR A 10 12.42 -16.25 10.33
C THR A 10 11.44 -15.15 9.93
N ARG A 11 11.01 -14.33 10.90
CA ARG A 11 10.18 -13.13 10.66
C ARG A 11 10.97 -11.99 9.99
N ARG A 12 12.06 -12.33 9.28
CA ARG A 12 13.01 -11.39 8.69
C ARG A 12 13.29 -11.74 7.26
N VAL A 13 13.48 -10.70 6.46
CA VAL A 13 14.07 -10.84 5.14
C VAL A 13 15.57 -10.98 5.30
N LEU A 14 16.10 -12.11 4.85
CA LEU A 14 17.53 -12.32 4.78
C LEU A 14 18.09 -11.50 3.62
N CYS A 15 18.90 -10.51 3.93
CA CYS A 15 19.51 -9.61 2.97
C CYS A 15 20.93 -9.32 3.42
N PRO A 16 21.95 -10.01 2.85
CA PRO A 16 23.33 -9.67 3.08
C PRO A 16 23.57 -8.20 2.71
N GLU A 17 24.38 -7.49 3.48
CA GLU A 17 24.60 -6.04 3.31
C GLU A 17 24.98 -5.65 1.87
N ALA A 18 25.82 -6.46 1.22
CA ALA A 18 26.24 -6.29 -0.17
C ALA A 18 25.08 -6.39 -1.18
N ASP A 19 24.02 -7.11 -0.85
CA ASP A 19 22.86 -7.36 -1.72
C ASP A 19 21.71 -6.38 -1.43
N CYS A 20 21.70 -5.72 -0.28
CA CYS A 20 20.58 -4.85 0.11
C CYS A 20 20.46 -3.61 -0.76
N GLU A 21 21.58 -2.93 -1.07
CA GLU A 21 21.51 -1.78 -1.97
C GLU A 21 20.96 -2.19 -3.34
N ALA A 22 21.50 -3.27 -3.93
CA ALA A 22 21.06 -3.74 -5.25
C ALA A 22 19.59 -4.16 -5.26
N GLY A 23 19.15 -4.84 -4.20
CA GLY A 23 17.79 -5.36 -4.07
C GLY A 23 16.70 -4.32 -3.90
N TYR A 24 17.02 -3.20 -3.25
CA TYR A 24 16.09 -2.10 -2.98
C TYR A 24 16.28 -0.89 -3.92
N ASN A 25 17.32 -0.88 -4.76
CA ASN A 25 17.50 0.15 -5.78
C ASN A 25 16.64 -0.10 -7.02
N LEU A 26 15.34 0.17 -6.88
CA LEU A 26 14.33 -0.01 -7.92
C LEU A 26 14.59 0.85 -9.18
N LYS A 27 15.24 2.01 -9.03
CA LYS A 27 15.62 2.86 -10.17
C LYS A 27 16.69 2.20 -11.05
N ALA A 28 17.62 1.47 -10.44
CA ALA A 28 18.62 0.69 -11.16
C ALA A 28 18.02 -0.59 -11.76
N ALA A 29 17.12 -1.26 -11.02
CA ALA A 29 16.45 -2.47 -11.49
C ALA A 29 15.49 -2.21 -12.66
N PHE A 30 14.78 -1.07 -12.64
CA PHE A 30 13.75 -0.71 -13.60
C PHE A 30 14.01 0.71 -14.15
N PRO A 31 14.95 0.86 -15.10
CA PRO A 31 15.36 2.16 -15.63
C PRO A 31 14.29 2.85 -16.49
N ASP A 32 13.21 2.15 -16.82
CA ASP A 32 12.04 2.64 -17.57
C ASP A 32 11.02 3.38 -16.69
N PHE A 33 11.28 3.52 -15.38
CA PHE A 33 10.38 4.24 -14.47
C PHE A 33 9.96 5.63 -14.95
N PRO A 34 10.83 6.49 -15.55
CA PRO A 34 10.40 7.79 -16.05
C PRO A 34 9.29 7.69 -17.10
N GLN A 35 9.33 6.68 -17.98
CA GLN A 35 8.30 6.43 -18.98
C GLN A 35 7.01 5.90 -18.32
N VAL A 36 7.14 4.98 -17.36
CA VAL A 36 5.98 4.45 -16.61
C VAL A 36 5.29 5.56 -15.81
N LEU A 37 6.04 6.44 -15.16
CA LEU A 37 5.51 7.60 -14.44
C LEU A 37 4.76 8.55 -15.39
N GLN A 38 5.30 8.81 -16.58
CA GLN A 38 4.60 9.63 -17.57
C GLN A 38 3.27 8.97 -17.99
N GLN A 39 3.23 7.65 -18.15
CA GLN A 39 2.01 6.91 -18.46
C GLN A 39 0.99 6.99 -17.31
N TRP A 40 1.43 6.89 -16.06
CA TRP A 40 0.57 7.08 -14.88
C TRP A 40 -0.05 8.47 -14.86
N GLN A 41 0.76 9.52 -15.06
CA GLN A 41 0.30 10.90 -15.10
C GLN A 41 -0.70 11.13 -16.23
N GLN A 42 -0.43 10.60 -17.43
CA GLN A 42 -1.35 10.68 -18.57
C GLN A 42 -2.68 9.96 -18.28
N ALA A 43 -2.63 8.76 -17.70
CA ALA A 43 -3.82 8.01 -17.34
C ALA A 43 -4.63 8.72 -16.25
N THR A 44 -3.96 9.32 -15.26
CA THR A 44 -4.63 10.09 -14.19
C THR A 44 -5.30 11.33 -14.75
N ALA A 45 -4.61 12.08 -15.60
CA ALA A 45 -5.17 13.25 -16.27
C ALA A 45 -6.38 12.88 -17.16
N ALA A 46 -6.35 11.72 -17.83
CA ALA A 46 -7.42 11.26 -18.70
C ALA A 46 -8.75 11.00 -17.96
N ILE A 47 -8.71 10.61 -16.68
CA ILE A 47 -9.91 10.35 -15.88
C ILE A 47 -10.32 11.54 -15.00
N ALA A 48 -9.47 12.54 -14.83
CA ALA A 48 -9.71 13.64 -13.88
C ALA A 48 -10.99 14.43 -14.20
N GLY A 49 -11.26 14.70 -15.48
CA GLY A 49 -12.46 15.44 -15.89
C GLY A 49 -13.78 14.67 -15.75
N THR A 50 -13.73 13.36 -15.50
CA THR A 50 -14.93 12.50 -15.51
C THR A 50 -15.17 11.78 -14.18
N LEU A 51 -14.12 11.35 -13.48
CA LEU A 51 -14.24 10.52 -12.27
C LEU A 51 -13.83 11.24 -10.99
N LEU A 52 -12.95 12.25 -11.06
CA LEU A 52 -12.52 12.99 -9.86
C LEU A 52 -13.69 13.82 -9.34
N THR A 53 -14.17 13.50 -8.15
CA THR A 53 -15.35 14.15 -7.56
C THR A 53 -14.97 15.40 -6.78
N GLU A 54 -13.95 15.29 -5.92
CA GLU A 54 -13.47 16.40 -5.09
C GLU A 54 -11.97 16.20 -4.88
N ALA A 55 -11.19 17.22 -5.24
CA ALA A 55 -9.74 17.21 -5.12
C ALA A 55 -9.28 17.88 -3.83
N ASP A 56 -8.09 17.51 -3.34
CA ASP A 56 -7.37 18.19 -2.26
C ASP A 56 -8.18 18.36 -0.97
N ILE A 57 -8.95 17.35 -0.58
CA ILE A 57 -9.68 17.36 0.69
C ILE A 57 -8.68 17.24 1.84
N ALA A 58 -8.67 18.22 2.73
CA ALA A 58 -7.83 18.25 3.92
C ALA A 58 -8.27 17.23 4.97
N TYR A 59 -7.32 16.39 5.42
CA TYR A 59 -7.48 15.59 6.63
C TYR A 59 -6.59 16.07 7.79
N GLY A 60 -5.69 17.02 7.54
CA GLY A 60 -4.86 17.65 8.55
C GLY A 60 -4.28 19.00 8.08
N SER A 61 -3.46 19.62 8.94
CA SER A 61 -2.92 20.97 8.70
C SER A 61 -1.77 21.02 7.72
N GLY A 62 -1.05 19.90 7.52
CA GLY A 62 0.09 19.83 6.60
C GLY A 62 -0.34 19.99 5.13
N PRO A 63 0.55 20.48 4.25
CA PRO A 63 0.24 20.68 2.84
C PRO A 63 -0.03 19.36 2.11
N LEU A 64 0.65 18.28 2.51
CA LEU A 64 0.46 16.94 1.95
C LEU A 64 -0.62 16.12 2.69
N GLN A 65 -1.21 16.65 3.77
CA GLN A 65 -2.26 15.95 4.51
C GLN A 65 -3.61 16.12 3.78
N ARG A 66 -3.67 15.61 2.55
CA ARG A 66 -4.73 15.81 1.56
C ARG A 66 -5.07 14.49 0.85
N PHE A 67 -6.31 14.35 0.39
CA PHE A 67 -6.68 13.25 -0.49
C PHE A 67 -7.61 13.72 -1.62
N ASP A 68 -7.57 12.98 -2.73
CA ASP A 68 -8.51 13.11 -3.83
C ASP A 68 -9.59 12.04 -3.70
N PHE A 69 -10.84 12.44 -3.90
CA PHE A 69 -11.99 11.57 -3.75
C PHE A 69 -12.68 11.30 -5.08
N TYR A 70 -12.91 10.03 -5.36
CA TYR A 70 -13.61 9.51 -6.53
C TYR A 70 -14.83 8.75 -6.04
N ARG A 71 -16.01 9.33 -6.23
CA ARG A 71 -17.27 8.79 -5.73
C ARG A 71 -17.83 7.75 -6.70
N ALA A 72 -18.24 6.60 -6.18
CA ALA A 72 -19.08 5.67 -6.92
C ALA A 72 -20.57 6.05 -6.80
N ASP A 73 -21.32 5.92 -7.90
CA ASP A 73 -22.75 6.24 -7.94
C ASP A 73 -23.59 5.27 -7.11
N GLY A 74 -24.75 5.72 -6.63
CA GLY A 74 -25.79 4.85 -6.05
C GLY A 74 -25.85 4.79 -4.52
N GLY A 75 -25.58 5.92 -3.85
CA GLY A 75 -25.76 6.08 -2.40
C GLY A 75 -24.51 5.72 -1.59
N GLU A 76 -24.69 5.15 -0.39
CA GLU A 76 -23.58 4.74 0.47
C GLU A 76 -22.82 3.56 -0.14
N ARG A 77 -21.53 3.78 -0.46
CA ARG A 77 -20.65 2.82 -1.15
C ARG A 77 -19.48 2.38 -0.26
N PRO A 78 -18.90 1.18 -0.49
CA PRO A 78 -17.66 0.83 0.18
C PRO A 78 -16.55 1.75 -0.30
N LEU A 79 -15.50 1.89 0.51
CA LEU A 79 -14.38 2.78 0.22
C LEU A 79 -13.07 1.99 0.12
N LEU A 80 -12.32 2.24 -0.95
CA LEU A 80 -10.93 1.86 -1.08
C LEU A 80 -10.05 3.08 -0.83
N VAL A 81 -9.22 3.05 0.20
CA VAL A 81 -8.20 4.09 0.43
C VAL A 81 -6.90 3.62 -0.21
N PHE A 82 -6.42 4.32 -1.22
CA PHE A 82 -5.17 4.03 -1.92
C PHE A 82 -4.03 4.90 -1.37
N ILE A 83 -2.93 4.25 -0.99
CA ILE A 83 -1.72 4.87 -0.43
C ILE A 83 -0.57 4.68 -1.42
N HIS A 84 -0.04 5.78 -1.95
CA HIS A 84 1.02 5.74 -2.96
C HIS A 84 2.36 5.26 -2.38
N GLY A 85 3.24 4.78 -3.27
CA GLY A 85 4.62 4.38 -2.95
C GLY A 85 5.61 5.53 -3.02
N GLY A 86 6.90 5.20 -3.18
CA GLY A 86 7.98 6.19 -3.29
C GLY A 86 8.98 6.20 -2.13
N TYR A 87 9.15 5.05 -1.46
CA TYR A 87 10.08 4.88 -0.33
C TYR A 87 9.92 5.93 0.77
N TRP A 88 8.69 6.36 1.06
CA TRP A 88 8.37 7.41 2.02
C TRP A 88 9.07 8.75 1.74
N GLN A 89 9.67 8.92 0.56
CA GLN A 89 10.55 10.02 0.19
C GLN A 89 10.07 10.76 -1.07
N GLY A 90 9.03 10.25 -1.72
CA GLY A 90 8.47 10.80 -2.96
C GLY A 90 7.13 10.19 -3.30
N GLY A 91 6.60 10.59 -4.46
CA GLY A 91 5.26 10.24 -4.91
C GLY A 91 4.26 11.34 -4.58
N ASP A 92 3.15 11.34 -5.34
CA ASP A 92 2.01 12.22 -5.12
C ASP A 92 0.73 11.54 -5.64
N LYS A 93 -0.40 11.80 -4.99
CA LYS A 93 -1.74 11.35 -5.40
C LYS A 93 -2.09 11.78 -6.83
N GLN A 94 -1.55 12.90 -7.31
CA GLN A 94 -1.74 13.42 -8.66
C GLN A 94 -1.12 12.53 -9.75
N ASP A 95 -0.12 11.71 -9.41
CA ASP A 95 0.48 10.78 -10.38
C ASP A 95 -0.38 9.53 -10.56
N ILE A 96 -1.11 9.10 -9.53
CA ILE A 96 -1.65 7.75 -9.41
C ILE A 96 -3.19 7.67 -9.36
N GLY A 97 -3.89 8.78 -9.54
CA GLY A 97 -5.35 8.83 -9.52
C GLY A 97 -6.04 7.84 -10.47
N PHE A 98 -5.41 7.47 -11.59
CA PHE A 98 -5.92 6.48 -12.55
C PHE A 98 -6.34 5.14 -11.93
N ILE A 99 -5.72 4.77 -10.80
CA ILE A 99 -6.04 3.54 -10.06
C ILE A 99 -7.52 3.48 -9.67
N ALA A 100 -8.19 4.61 -9.49
CA ALA A 100 -9.58 4.66 -9.03
C ALA A 100 -10.58 4.12 -10.05
N ALA A 101 -10.27 4.20 -11.35
CA ALA A 101 -11.23 4.00 -12.43
C ALA A 101 -12.04 2.68 -12.36
N PRO A 102 -11.42 1.49 -12.28
CA PRO A 102 -12.17 0.24 -12.28
C PRO A 102 -13.01 0.05 -11.01
N TYR A 103 -12.55 0.56 -9.86
CA TYR A 103 -13.25 0.43 -8.59
C TYR A 103 -14.49 1.33 -8.54
N VAL A 104 -14.36 2.58 -8.99
CA VAL A 104 -15.50 3.50 -9.11
C VAL A 104 -16.57 2.92 -10.02
N GLN A 105 -16.17 2.37 -11.17
CA GLN A 105 -17.08 1.70 -12.11
C GLN A 105 -17.74 0.44 -11.51
N ALA A 106 -17.07 -0.25 -10.59
CA ALA A 106 -17.60 -1.40 -9.87
C ALA A 106 -18.49 -1.02 -8.66
N GLY A 107 -18.73 0.28 -8.41
CA GLY A 107 -19.54 0.73 -7.29
C GLY A 107 -18.77 0.90 -5.98
N ILE A 108 -17.44 1.02 -6.03
CA ILE A 108 -16.55 1.24 -4.89
C ILE A 108 -15.99 2.67 -4.98
N SER A 109 -16.25 3.50 -3.99
CA SER A 109 -15.63 4.84 -3.92
C SER A 109 -14.13 4.70 -3.60
N VAL A 110 -13.32 5.64 -4.06
CA VAL A 110 -11.86 5.62 -3.86
C VAL A 110 -11.36 6.93 -3.28
N ALA A 111 -10.49 6.85 -2.28
CA ALA A 111 -9.72 7.99 -1.78
C ALA A 111 -8.24 7.74 -2.07
N VAL A 112 -7.60 8.62 -2.85
CA VAL A 112 -6.15 8.55 -3.13
C VAL A 112 -5.46 9.60 -2.27
N ILE A 113 -4.63 9.16 -1.32
CA ILE A 113 -4.13 10.02 -0.25
C ILE A 113 -2.66 10.42 -0.50
N ASN A 114 -2.33 11.65 -0.14
CA ASN A 114 -0.96 12.07 0.15
C ASN A 114 -0.67 11.91 1.65
N TYR A 115 0.61 11.88 1.97
CA TYR A 115 1.17 11.94 3.32
C TYR A 115 2.52 12.68 3.26
N SER A 116 3.00 13.17 4.39
CA SER A 116 4.28 13.86 4.51
C SER A 116 5.44 12.94 4.11
N LEU A 117 6.57 13.52 3.69
CA LEU A 117 7.69 12.75 3.13
C LEU A 117 8.99 12.99 3.90
N ALA A 118 9.84 11.98 3.93
CA ALA A 118 11.20 12.07 4.43
C ALA A 118 12.08 12.87 3.46
N PRO A 119 13.07 13.63 3.96
CA PRO A 119 13.52 13.69 5.35
C PRO A 119 12.75 14.68 6.24
N GLN A 120 11.73 15.38 5.73
CA GLN A 120 10.99 16.39 6.49
C GLN A 120 10.06 15.78 7.55
N ALA A 121 9.59 14.54 7.31
CA ALA A 121 8.82 13.74 8.24
C ALA A 121 9.43 12.35 8.38
N ARG A 122 9.11 11.68 9.49
CA ARG A 122 9.51 10.29 9.78
C ARG A 122 8.39 9.34 9.39
N ILE A 123 8.71 8.06 9.21
CA ILE A 123 7.70 7.03 8.90
C ILE A 123 6.63 6.97 10.00
N GLU A 124 7.01 7.19 11.27
CA GLU A 124 6.09 7.30 12.40
C GLU A 124 5.03 8.41 12.16
N ASP A 125 5.44 9.59 11.72
CA ASP A 125 4.53 10.70 11.42
C ASP A 125 3.56 10.33 10.27
N MET A 126 4.06 9.62 9.27
CA MET A 126 3.24 9.15 8.13
C MET A 126 2.21 8.11 8.55
N VAL A 127 2.56 7.21 9.48
CA VAL A 127 1.62 6.26 10.08
C VAL A 127 0.49 7.01 10.80
N ASP A 128 0.84 8.00 11.63
CA ASP A 128 -0.13 8.83 12.34
C ASP A 128 -1.02 9.62 11.38
N GLU A 129 -0.46 10.11 10.27
CA GLU A 129 -1.22 10.79 9.22
C GLU A 129 -2.21 9.88 8.50
N VAL A 130 -1.86 8.62 8.23
CA VAL A 130 -2.80 7.65 7.65
C VAL A 130 -3.93 7.34 8.65
N HIS A 131 -3.63 7.20 9.95
CA HIS A 131 -4.68 7.09 10.99
C HIS A 131 -5.60 8.32 11.01
N ALA A 132 -5.03 9.53 10.97
CA ALA A 132 -5.79 10.78 10.93
C ALA A 132 -6.65 10.89 9.67
N CYS A 133 -6.13 10.45 8.51
CA CYS A 133 -6.87 10.38 7.26
C CYS A 133 -8.10 9.47 7.39
N LEU A 134 -7.92 8.24 7.91
CA LEU A 134 -9.02 7.31 8.12
C LEU A 134 -10.06 7.84 9.11
N ALA A 135 -9.62 8.46 10.21
CA ALA A 135 -10.52 9.10 11.16
C ALA A 135 -11.33 10.25 10.52
N SER A 136 -10.67 11.08 9.72
CA SER A 136 -11.30 12.20 8.99
C SER A 136 -12.34 11.69 7.99
N ILE A 137 -11.98 10.70 7.17
CA ILE A 137 -12.89 10.05 6.22
C ILE A 137 -14.11 9.47 6.93
N ARG A 138 -13.92 8.77 8.06
CA ARG A 138 -15.03 8.24 8.88
C ARG A 138 -15.93 9.36 9.40
N GLY A 139 -15.36 10.48 9.84
CA GLY A 139 -16.11 11.68 10.24
C GLY A 139 -16.89 12.34 9.09
N MET A 140 -16.43 12.17 7.85
CA MET A 140 -17.07 12.69 6.65
C MET A 140 -17.96 11.68 5.92
N ALA A 141 -18.19 10.48 6.49
CA ALA A 141 -18.80 9.36 5.78
C ALA A 141 -20.12 9.72 5.07
N HIS A 142 -21.01 10.43 5.76
CA HIS A 142 -22.28 10.92 5.19
C HIS A 142 -22.06 11.92 4.03
N LYS A 143 -21.12 12.86 4.14
CA LYS A 143 -20.79 13.83 3.07
C LYS A 143 -20.24 13.11 1.84
N LEU A 144 -19.39 12.12 2.07
CA LEU A 144 -18.72 11.34 1.02
C LEU A 144 -19.61 10.23 0.45
N GLN A 145 -20.76 9.95 1.08
CA GLN A 145 -21.64 8.82 0.75
C GLN A 145 -20.86 7.49 0.76
N ILE A 146 -20.08 7.26 1.82
CA ILE A 146 -19.36 6.00 2.02
C ILE A 146 -19.86 5.30 3.28
N ASP A 147 -19.84 3.97 3.25
CA ASP A 147 -20.12 3.13 4.40
C ASP A 147 -18.85 3.01 5.27
N PRO A 148 -18.83 3.60 6.48
CA PRO A 148 -17.64 3.59 7.32
C PRO A 148 -17.29 2.19 7.82
N ALA A 149 -18.21 1.22 7.78
CA ALA A 149 -17.90 -0.17 8.15
C ALA A 149 -17.20 -0.94 7.01
N ARG A 150 -17.21 -0.42 5.78
CA ARG A 150 -16.63 -1.07 4.60
C ARG A 150 -15.52 -0.25 3.96
N ILE A 151 -14.51 0.07 4.79
CA ILE A 151 -13.27 0.71 4.35
C ILE A 151 -12.18 -0.36 4.20
N SER A 152 -11.58 -0.43 3.02
CA SER A 152 -10.40 -1.25 2.75
C SER A 152 -9.19 -0.36 2.42
N LEU A 153 -7.98 -0.85 2.70
CA LEU A 153 -6.74 -0.17 2.37
C LEU A 153 -6.04 -0.88 1.22
N MET A 154 -5.54 -0.12 0.25
CA MET A 154 -4.64 -0.61 -0.78
C MET A 154 -3.41 0.27 -0.79
N GLY A 155 -2.24 -0.33 -0.89
CA GLY A 155 -1.01 0.43 -0.85
C GLY A 155 0.05 -0.16 -1.75
N HIS A 156 0.78 0.72 -2.45
CA HIS A 156 1.91 0.34 -3.30
C HIS A 156 3.24 0.63 -2.62
N SER A 157 4.16 -0.32 -2.60
CA SER A 157 5.52 -0.10 -2.08
C SER A 157 5.51 0.38 -0.63
N ALA A 158 6.08 1.56 -0.34
CA ALA A 158 5.95 2.25 0.95
C ALA A 158 4.49 2.43 1.42
N GLY A 159 3.54 2.65 0.49
CA GLY A 159 2.12 2.67 0.83
C GLY A 159 1.56 1.31 1.20
N GLY A 160 2.11 0.23 0.63
CA GLY A 160 1.77 -1.16 1.01
C GLY A 160 2.21 -1.49 2.43
N HIS A 161 3.38 -0.97 2.83
CA HIS A 161 3.83 -0.96 4.22
C HIS A 161 2.85 -0.21 5.13
N LEU A 162 2.52 1.04 4.80
CA LEU A 162 1.62 1.88 5.61
C LEU A 162 0.24 1.22 5.76
N ALA A 163 -0.33 0.69 4.68
CA ALA A 163 -1.62 0.00 4.71
C ALA A 163 -1.62 -1.21 5.66
N ALA A 164 -0.58 -2.05 5.56
CA ALA A 164 -0.44 -3.23 6.43
C ALA A 164 -0.21 -2.82 7.90
N PHE A 165 0.71 -1.89 8.15
CA PHE A 165 1.09 -1.47 9.50
C PHE A 165 -0.05 -0.78 10.24
N VAL A 166 -0.75 0.16 9.58
CA VAL A 166 -1.91 0.86 10.15
C VAL A 166 -3.04 -0.11 10.45
N ALA A 167 -3.34 -1.06 9.56
CA ALA A 167 -4.37 -2.06 9.81
C ALA A 167 -4.04 -2.93 11.05
N ALA A 168 -2.77 -3.32 11.22
CA ALA A 168 -2.33 -4.07 12.40
C ALA A 168 -2.48 -3.25 13.69
N GLN A 169 -2.08 -1.98 13.68
CA GLN A 169 -2.24 -1.09 14.84
C GLN A 169 -3.70 -0.83 15.19
N LEU A 170 -4.54 -0.54 14.18
CA LEU A 170 -5.97 -0.33 14.39
C LEU A 170 -6.63 -1.56 15.02
N ALA A 171 -6.32 -2.75 14.52
CA ALA A 171 -6.85 -3.99 15.09
C ALA A 171 -6.46 -4.17 16.57
N ALA A 172 -5.26 -3.74 16.96
CA ALA A 172 -4.82 -3.77 18.35
C ALA A 172 -5.52 -2.71 19.24
N GLN A 173 -5.89 -1.56 18.67
CA GLN A 173 -6.52 -0.45 19.40
C GLN A 173 -8.04 -0.60 19.55
N VAL A 174 -8.73 -0.94 18.47
CA VAL A 174 -10.22 -0.95 18.41
C VAL A 174 -10.81 -2.34 18.24
N GLY A 175 -9.99 -3.37 18.04
CA GLY A 175 -10.43 -4.76 17.86
C GLY A 175 -10.74 -5.12 16.41
N ALA A 176 -11.51 -6.21 16.24
CA ALA A 176 -11.87 -6.74 14.93
C ALA A 176 -12.65 -5.71 14.07
N GLN A 177 -12.52 -5.83 12.74
CA GLN A 177 -13.22 -5.01 11.73
C GLN A 177 -12.82 -3.53 11.63
N ALA A 178 -11.63 -3.14 12.08
CA ALA A 178 -11.17 -1.76 11.92
C ALA A 178 -11.00 -1.33 10.44
N VAL A 179 -10.64 -2.27 9.57
CA VAL A 179 -10.73 -2.18 8.10
C VAL A 179 -11.17 -3.54 7.55
N GLN A 180 -11.90 -3.55 6.43
CA GLN A 180 -12.47 -4.75 5.82
C GLN A 180 -11.38 -5.65 5.23
N ALA A 181 -10.54 -5.10 4.36
CA ALA A 181 -9.42 -5.79 3.73
C ALA A 181 -8.20 -4.90 3.54
N VAL A 182 -7.03 -5.52 3.36
CA VAL A 182 -5.77 -4.87 2.98
C VAL A 182 -5.23 -5.50 1.71
N PHE A 183 -4.92 -4.67 0.71
CA PHE A 183 -4.27 -5.05 -0.54
C PHE A 183 -2.87 -4.45 -0.59
N ALA A 184 -1.87 -5.22 -0.15
CA ALA A 184 -0.50 -4.78 -0.03
C ALA A 184 0.29 -5.14 -1.30
N ILE A 185 0.52 -4.14 -2.15
CA ILE A 185 1.15 -4.28 -3.46
C ILE A 185 2.64 -4.00 -3.31
N SER A 186 3.48 -5.01 -3.54
CA SER A 186 4.93 -4.86 -3.56
C SER A 186 5.48 -4.12 -2.34
N GLY A 187 4.96 -4.41 -1.15
CA GLY A 187 5.32 -3.66 0.07
C GLY A 187 6.64 -4.08 0.70
N VAL A 188 7.14 -3.24 1.62
CA VAL A 188 8.32 -3.52 2.46
C VAL A 188 7.83 -3.76 3.90
N PHE A 189 7.86 -5.00 4.37
CA PHE A 189 7.22 -5.40 5.63
C PHE A 189 8.21 -5.73 6.76
N ASP A 190 9.49 -5.94 6.42
CA ASP A 190 10.64 -5.91 7.33
C ASP A 190 11.56 -4.77 6.89
N LEU A 191 11.74 -3.76 7.75
CA LEU A 191 12.48 -2.53 7.42
C LEU A 191 13.96 -2.61 7.74
N VAL A 192 14.41 -3.61 8.53
CA VAL A 192 15.82 -3.77 8.90
C VAL A 192 16.76 -3.85 7.68
N PRO A 193 16.40 -4.57 6.59
CA PRO A 193 17.23 -4.59 5.37
C PRO A 193 17.45 -3.22 4.70
N LEU A 194 16.66 -2.20 5.03
CA LEU A 194 16.85 -0.85 4.47
C LEU A 194 17.97 -0.07 5.18
N ILE A 195 18.32 -0.43 6.43
CA ILE A 195 19.29 0.30 7.24
C ILE A 195 20.65 0.50 6.54
N PRO A 196 21.27 -0.52 5.92
CA PRO A 196 22.56 -0.35 5.23
C PRO A 196 22.45 0.32 3.85
N THR A 197 21.23 0.60 3.36
CA THR A 197 21.03 1.14 2.02
C THR A 197 21.11 2.66 1.97
N SER A 198 21.32 3.21 0.78
CA SER A 198 21.35 4.65 0.52
C SER A 198 20.02 5.35 0.81
N LEU A 199 18.90 4.60 0.85
CA LEU A 199 17.57 5.07 1.25
C LEU A 199 17.58 5.56 2.71
N ASN A 200 18.39 4.95 3.57
CA ASN A 200 18.40 5.26 4.99
C ASN A 200 18.99 6.64 5.31
N ARG A 201 19.63 7.31 4.33
CA ARG A 201 20.08 8.69 4.49
C ARG A 201 18.93 9.65 4.79
N ALA A 202 17.75 9.42 4.22
CA ALA A 202 16.56 10.21 4.50
C ALA A 202 15.72 9.61 5.63
N LEU A 203 15.62 8.27 5.71
CA LEU A 203 14.74 7.59 6.67
C LEU A 203 15.30 7.60 8.10
N THR A 204 16.63 7.65 8.25
CA THR A 204 17.36 7.67 9.53
C THR A 204 16.98 6.52 10.49
N LEU A 205 16.61 5.37 9.95
CA LEU A 205 16.26 4.17 10.69
C LEU A 205 17.49 3.62 11.43
N ASP A 206 17.29 3.32 12.70
CA ASP A 206 18.09 2.36 13.45
C ASP A 206 17.32 1.03 13.57
N VAL A 207 17.95 0.01 14.14
CA VAL A 207 17.33 -1.32 14.30
C VAL A 207 16.06 -1.26 15.13
N ALA A 208 16.05 -0.47 16.22
CA ALA A 208 14.90 -0.39 17.12
C ALA A 208 13.68 0.23 16.42
N ARG A 209 13.88 1.30 15.66
CA ARG A 209 12.83 1.94 14.85
C ARG A 209 12.37 1.04 13.71
N ALA A 210 13.30 0.43 12.98
CA ALA A 210 12.97 -0.48 11.89
C ALA A 210 12.13 -1.65 12.41
N ASP A 211 12.47 -2.21 13.57
CA ASP A 211 11.70 -3.27 14.21
C ASP A 211 10.31 -2.81 14.63
N ALA A 212 10.23 -1.67 15.31
CA ALA A 212 8.95 -1.09 15.73
C ALA A 212 8.03 -0.81 14.54
N LEU A 213 8.59 -0.46 13.38
CA LEU A 213 7.88 -0.12 12.15
C LEU A 213 7.71 -1.30 11.19
N SER A 214 8.14 -2.52 11.52
CA SER A 214 8.02 -3.68 10.63
C SER A 214 6.71 -4.45 10.88
N PRO A 215 5.74 -4.44 9.95
CA PRO A 215 4.49 -5.21 10.06
C PRO A 215 4.69 -6.67 10.47
N VAL A 216 5.71 -7.34 9.92
CA VAL A 216 5.93 -8.79 10.20
C VAL A 216 6.35 -9.09 11.63
N LEU A 217 6.73 -8.09 12.41
CA LEU A 217 6.98 -8.24 13.85
C LEU A 217 5.76 -7.94 14.71
N GLN A 218 4.73 -7.33 14.14
CA GLN A 218 3.48 -7.03 14.82
C GLN A 218 2.53 -8.22 14.78
N ALA A 219 1.55 -8.23 15.68
CA ALA A 219 0.38 -9.09 15.50
C ALA A 219 -0.35 -8.68 14.22
N GLY A 220 -0.80 -9.66 13.43
CA GLY A 220 -1.62 -9.41 12.24
C GLY A 220 -2.95 -8.72 12.59
N PRO A 221 -3.66 -8.15 11.61
CA PRO A 221 -4.81 -7.27 11.82
C PRO A 221 -6.12 -8.00 12.22
N ALA A 222 -6.05 -8.85 13.25
CA ALA A 222 -7.17 -9.65 13.77
C ALA A 222 -7.94 -10.40 12.66
N SER A 223 -9.16 -9.96 12.34
CA SER A 223 -10.05 -10.56 11.35
C SER A 223 -9.94 -9.95 9.95
N THR A 224 -9.18 -8.87 9.78
CA THR A 224 -8.99 -8.21 8.47
C THR A 224 -8.27 -9.16 7.53
N ARG A 225 -8.81 -9.31 6.31
CA ARG A 225 -8.25 -10.17 5.28
C ARG A 225 -7.17 -9.42 4.52
N VAL A 226 -6.02 -10.05 4.33
CA VAL A 226 -4.84 -9.45 3.70
C VAL A 226 -4.55 -10.16 2.38
N HIS A 227 -4.35 -9.38 1.33
CA HIS A 227 -3.93 -9.81 0.01
C HIS A 227 -2.55 -9.24 -0.24
N THR A 228 -1.56 -10.12 -0.46
CA THR A 228 -0.27 -9.71 -1.02
C THR A 228 -0.36 -9.72 -2.54
N ILE A 229 0.09 -8.65 -3.18
CA ILE A 229 0.09 -8.50 -4.64
C ILE A 229 1.52 -8.11 -5.05
N ILE A 230 2.07 -8.75 -6.08
CA ILE A 230 3.45 -8.50 -6.49
C ILE A 230 3.61 -8.69 -8.00
N GLY A 231 4.45 -7.88 -8.65
CA GLY A 231 4.83 -8.10 -10.04
C GLY A 231 5.72 -9.35 -10.17
N GLU A 232 5.50 -10.17 -11.19
CA GLU A 232 6.32 -11.36 -11.46
C GLU A 232 7.82 -11.01 -11.59
N GLN A 233 8.13 -9.90 -12.25
CA GLN A 233 9.49 -9.44 -12.55
C GLN A 233 10.06 -8.49 -11.48
N GLU A 234 9.49 -8.51 -10.28
CA GLU A 234 10.02 -7.80 -9.12
C GLU A 234 11.42 -8.27 -8.71
N THR A 235 12.11 -7.43 -7.92
CA THR A 235 13.40 -7.84 -7.35
C THR A 235 13.21 -8.97 -6.34
N VAL A 236 14.27 -9.77 -6.15
CA VAL A 236 14.26 -10.88 -5.17
C VAL A 236 13.87 -10.38 -3.78
N GLN A 237 14.33 -9.21 -3.38
CA GLN A 237 14.07 -8.63 -2.07
C GLN A 237 12.58 -8.33 -1.87
N PHE A 238 11.87 -7.83 -2.88
CA PHE A 238 10.41 -7.62 -2.77
C PHE A 238 9.63 -8.94 -2.77
N HIS A 239 10.09 -9.97 -3.49
CA HIS A 239 9.52 -11.32 -3.36
C HIS A 239 9.70 -11.88 -1.94
N LEU A 240 10.88 -11.68 -1.34
CA LEU A 240 11.12 -12.08 0.06
C LEU A 240 10.26 -11.30 1.05
N GLN A 241 10.04 -9.99 0.81
CA GLN A 241 9.13 -9.18 1.62
C GLN A 241 7.70 -9.74 1.62
N ALA A 242 7.16 -10.03 0.42
CA ALA A 242 5.82 -10.61 0.31
C ALA A 242 5.73 -12.01 0.99
N ALA A 243 6.77 -12.84 0.80
CA ALA A 243 6.82 -14.17 1.40
C ALA A 243 6.89 -14.13 2.94
N VAL A 244 7.68 -13.21 3.53
CA VAL A 244 7.75 -13.11 5.00
C VAL A 244 6.43 -12.65 5.60
N MET A 245 5.68 -11.76 4.93
CA MET A 245 4.36 -11.35 5.41
C MET A 245 3.38 -12.52 5.42
N ALA A 246 3.34 -13.31 4.34
CA ALA A 246 2.50 -14.52 4.26
C ALA A 246 2.86 -15.57 5.33
N ASN A 247 4.15 -15.67 5.70
CA ASN A 247 4.60 -16.58 6.76
C ASN A 247 4.25 -16.08 8.17
N CYS A 248 4.19 -14.76 8.39
CA CYS A 248 3.98 -14.17 9.70
C CYS A 248 2.50 -13.97 10.04
N TRP A 249 1.66 -13.70 9.04
CA TRP A 249 0.26 -13.35 9.23
C TRP A 249 -0.66 -14.39 8.60
N SER A 250 -1.38 -15.14 9.43
CA SER A 250 -2.46 -16.05 8.97
C SER A 250 -3.62 -15.32 8.28
N GLN A 251 -3.67 -13.99 8.43
CA GLN A 251 -4.61 -13.11 7.74
C GLN A 251 -4.32 -12.96 6.25
N VAL A 252 -3.14 -13.38 5.77
CA VAL A 252 -2.85 -13.41 4.33
C VAL A 252 -3.64 -14.55 3.69
N VAL A 253 -4.75 -14.20 3.06
CA VAL A 253 -5.69 -15.15 2.44
C VAL A 253 -5.41 -15.39 0.96
N ALA A 254 -4.62 -14.51 0.33
CA ALA A 254 -4.24 -14.64 -1.06
C ALA A 254 -2.87 -13.98 -1.37
N HIS A 255 -2.13 -14.64 -2.25
CA HIS A 255 -0.89 -14.13 -2.83
C HIS A 255 -1.03 -14.07 -4.35
N HIS A 256 -1.02 -12.87 -4.91
CA HIS A 256 -1.23 -12.60 -6.33
C HIS A 256 0.10 -12.23 -6.98
N VAL A 257 0.59 -13.08 -7.86
CA VAL A 257 1.73 -12.76 -8.74
C VAL A 257 1.17 -12.27 -10.06
N VAL A 258 1.48 -11.02 -10.42
CA VAL A 258 0.94 -10.34 -11.60
C VAL A 258 1.92 -10.54 -12.77
N PRO A 259 1.55 -11.34 -13.80
CA PRO A 259 2.47 -11.73 -14.87
C PRO A 259 3.02 -10.52 -15.63
N GLN A 260 4.26 -10.63 -16.09
CA GLN A 260 4.89 -9.65 -16.98
C GLN A 260 4.93 -8.21 -16.46
N THR A 261 4.81 -8.02 -15.14
CA THR A 261 4.93 -6.72 -14.49
C THR A 261 6.07 -6.72 -13.50
N HIS A 262 6.69 -5.56 -13.34
CA HIS A 262 7.66 -5.27 -12.29
C HIS A 262 7.08 -4.24 -11.33
N HIS A 263 7.91 -3.70 -10.44
CA HIS A 263 7.50 -2.81 -9.34
C HIS A 263 6.58 -1.66 -9.74
N TYR A 264 6.78 -1.09 -10.93
CA TYR A 264 6.01 0.06 -11.41
C TYR A 264 4.84 -0.39 -12.30
N THR A 265 5.07 -1.29 -13.26
CA THR A 265 4.02 -1.71 -14.19
C THR A 265 2.90 -2.54 -13.56
N VAL A 266 3.09 -3.08 -12.34
CA VAL A 266 2.07 -3.83 -11.58
C VAL A 266 0.77 -3.05 -11.35
N LEU A 267 0.83 -1.71 -11.35
CA LEU A 267 -0.36 -0.88 -11.16
C LEU A 267 -1.27 -0.83 -12.40
N PHE A 268 -0.78 -1.13 -13.60
CA PHE A 268 -1.64 -1.13 -14.80
C PHE A 268 -2.70 -2.24 -14.77
N PRO A 269 -2.37 -3.51 -14.48
CA PRO A 269 -3.41 -4.53 -14.28
C PRO A 269 -4.37 -4.18 -13.14
N LEU A 270 -3.91 -3.58 -12.05
CA LEU A 270 -4.78 -3.13 -10.97
C LEU A 270 -5.73 -1.98 -11.35
N ALA A 271 -5.45 -1.27 -12.44
CA ALA A 271 -6.32 -0.25 -13.01
C ALA A 271 -7.15 -0.75 -14.21
N ASP A 272 -7.06 -2.04 -14.54
CA ASP A 272 -7.82 -2.68 -15.62
C ASP A 272 -8.90 -3.59 -15.05
N ALA A 273 -10.17 -3.22 -15.24
CA ALA A 273 -11.34 -3.98 -14.78
C ALA A 273 -11.42 -5.40 -15.36
N ALA A 274 -10.78 -5.66 -16.49
CA ALA A 274 -10.70 -7.00 -17.08
C ALA A 274 -9.61 -7.87 -16.43
N SER A 275 -8.68 -7.30 -15.67
CA SER A 275 -7.56 -8.04 -15.13
C SER A 275 -8.00 -8.96 -13.96
N PRO A 276 -7.41 -10.17 -13.85
CA PRO A 276 -7.73 -11.08 -12.75
C PRO A 276 -7.47 -10.49 -11.36
N VAL A 277 -6.40 -9.69 -11.21
CA VAL A 277 -6.03 -9.10 -9.92
C VAL A 277 -6.99 -7.98 -9.52
N CYS A 278 -7.41 -7.12 -10.45
CA CYS A 278 -8.42 -6.09 -10.18
C CYS A 278 -9.77 -6.73 -9.82
N GLN A 279 -10.18 -7.78 -10.55
CA GLN A 279 -11.41 -8.50 -10.23
C GLN A 279 -11.35 -9.20 -8.87
N ALA A 280 -10.17 -9.69 -8.46
CA ALA A 280 -10.00 -10.28 -7.13
C ALA A 280 -10.18 -9.24 -6.02
N VAL A 281 -9.66 -8.02 -6.19
CA VAL A 281 -9.88 -6.90 -5.26
C VAL A 281 -11.37 -6.54 -5.20
N ILE A 282 -12.02 -6.36 -6.36
CA ILE A 282 -13.43 -5.99 -6.44
C ILE A 282 -14.32 -7.04 -5.75
N ARG A 283 -14.08 -8.33 -6.00
CA ARG A 283 -14.82 -9.43 -5.35
C ARG A 283 -14.64 -9.39 -3.84
N GLU A 284 -13.41 -9.29 -3.35
CA GLU A 284 -13.13 -9.24 -1.91
C GLU A 284 -13.85 -8.07 -1.21
N MET A 285 -13.94 -6.90 -1.85
CA MET A 285 -14.61 -5.74 -1.27
C MET A 285 -16.15 -5.84 -1.30
N LEU A 286 -16.71 -6.43 -2.34
CA LEU A 286 -18.17 -6.48 -2.56
C LEU A 286 -18.85 -7.72 -1.98
N GLY A 287 -18.11 -8.80 -1.71
CA GLY A 287 -18.64 -10.07 -1.21
C GLY A 287 -19.09 -10.98 -2.35
#